data_AF-A0A7V5Q1G9-F1
#
_entry.id   AF-A0A7V5Q1G9-F1
#
_cell.length_a   1.000
_cell.length_b   1.000
_cell.length_c   1.000
_cell.angle_alpha   90.00
_cell.angle_beta   90.00
_cell.angle_gamma   90.00
#
_symmetry.space_group_name_H-M   'P 1'
#
loop_
_entity.id
_entity.type
_entity.pdbx_description
1 polymer ?
#
loop_
_entity_poly.entity_id
_entity_poly.type
_entity_poly.pdbx_seq_one_letter_code
_entity_poly.pdbx_strand_id
1 'polypeptide(L)' 'MITNPPHDIPTGHEIRQRRLQAGITLTALANHLDVAPIQLSRLERGLTHNNDLAHQAQHWLTKSAA' A
#
# COMPACT_ATOMS: atom_id res chain seq x y z
N MET A 1 -18.16 11.40 -7.98
CA MET A 1 -17.26 11.84 -6.89
C MET A 1 -16.92 10.62 -6.06
N ILE A 2 -15.73 10.04 -6.19
CA ILE A 2 -15.25 9.01 -5.25
C ILE A 2 -14.40 9.76 -4.23
N THR A 3 -15.05 10.16 -3.14
CA THR A 3 -14.34 10.59 -1.93
C THR A 3 -14.07 9.33 -1.13
N ASN A 4 -12.83 8.84 -1.17
CA ASN A 4 -12.39 7.85 -0.19
C ASN A 4 -12.01 8.63 1.06
N PRO A 5 -12.77 8.56 2.17
CA PRO A 5 -12.47 9.32 3.37
C PRO A 5 -11.08 8.93 3.92
N PRO A 6 -10.29 9.90 4.45
CA PRO A 6 -8.90 9.69 4.86
C PRO A 6 -8.71 8.87 6.16
N HIS A 7 -9.74 8.22 6.69
CA HIS A 7 -9.72 7.57 8.00
C HIS A 7 -9.88 6.04 7.99
N ASP A 8 -10.02 5.42 6.82
CA ASP A 8 -10.11 3.96 6.73
C ASP A 8 -8.72 3.38 6.46
N ILE A 9 -8.23 2.50 7.36
CA ILE A 9 -6.97 1.81 7.19
C ILE A 9 -7.06 1.04 5.86
N PRO A 10 -6.25 1.39 4.85
CA PRO A 10 -6.39 0.82 3.53
C PRO A 10 -6.10 -0.68 3.62
N THR A 11 -7.06 -1.47 3.15
CA THR A 11 -6.86 -2.91 3.09
C THR A 11 -5.67 -3.24 2.17
N GLY A 12 -5.07 -4.41 2.38
CA GLY A 12 -4.03 -4.89 1.48
C GLY A 12 -4.44 -4.89 0.00
N HIS A 13 -5.71 -5.17 -0.27
CA HIS A 13 -6.27 -5.13 -1.61
C HIS A 13 -6.24 -3.72 -2.21
N GLU A 14 -6.65 -2.71 -1.44
CA GLU A 14 -6.58 -1.30 -1.86
C GLU A 14 -5.15 -0.87 -2.18
N ILE A 15 -4.19 -1.22 -1.31
CA ILE A 15 -2.77 -0.94 -1.52
C ILE A 15 -2.29 -1.56 -2.82
N ARG A 16 -2.66 -2.82 -3.08
CA ARG A 16 -2.33 -3.51 -4.33
C ARG A 16 -2.90 -2.80 -5.55
N GLN A 17 -4.18 -2.40 -5.51
CA GLN A 17 -4.80 -1.69 -6.63
C GLN A 17 -4.13 -0.34 -6.89
N ARG A 18 -3.85 0.45 -5.84
CA ARG A 18 -3.14 1.73 -5.97
C ARG A 18 -1.72 1.54 -6.49
N ARG A 19 -1.02 0.51 -6.04
CA ARG A 19 0.32 0.15 -6.52
C ARG A 19 0.30 -0.16 -8.03
N LEU A 20 -0.69 -0.92 -8.49
CA LEU A 20 -0.88 -1.23 -9.91
C LEU A 20 -1.24 0.02 -10.73
N GLN A 21 -2.08 0.91 -10.19
CA GLN A 21 -2.41 2.19 -10.85
C GLN A 21 -1.20 3.12 -10.97
N ALA A 22 -0.32 3.11 -9.97
CA ALA A 22 0.94 3.85 -10.00
C ALA A 22 2.03 3.20 -10.89
N GLY A 23 1.75 2.02 -11.47
CA GLY A 23 2.69 1.33 -12.37
C GLY A 23 3.94 0.78 -11.67
N ILE A 24 3.95 0.69 -10.34
CA ILE A 24 5.13 0.23 -9.58
C ILE A 24 5.02 -1.23 -9.14
N THR A 25 6.16 -1.90 -9.06
CA THR A 25 6.23 -3.30 -8.64
C THR A 25 6.12 -3.43 -7.12
N LEU A 26 5.71 -4.60 -6.64
CA LEU A 26 5.69 -4.91 -5.20
C LEU A 26 7.07 -4.73 -4.58
N THR A 27 8.12 -5.18 -5.26
CA THR A 27 9.50 -5.03 -4.82
C THR A 27 9.91 -3.57 -4.75
N ALA A 28 9.53 -2.73 -5.73
CA ALA A 28 9.80 -1.30 -5.69
C ALA A 28 9.14 -0.63 -4.48
N LEU A 29 7.84 -0.91 -4.24
CA LEU A 29 7.15 -0.38 -3.05
C LEU A 29 7.82 -0.85 -1.76
N ALA A 30 8.18 -2.13 -1.67
CA ALA A 30 8.84 -2.69 -0.51
C ALA A 30 10.20 -2.02 -0.23
N ASN A 31 11.00 -1.76 -1.27
CA ASN A 31 12.25 -1.02 -1.14
C ASN A 31 12.03 0.44 -0.69
N HIS A 32 11.00 1.12 -1.20
CA HIS A 32 10.68 2.48 -0.76
C HIS A 32 10.23 2.58 0.69
N LEU A 33 9.60 1.52 1.19
CA LEU A 33 9.13 1.42 2.58
C LEU A 33 10.16 0.77 3.51
N ASP A 34 11.35 0.41 3.00
CA ASP A 34 12.39 -0.34 3.73
C ASP A 34 11.84 -1.61 4.42
N VAL A 35 10.93 -2.32 3.74
CA VAL A 35 10.32 -3.55 4.25
C VAL A 35 10.62 -4.75 3.38
N ALA A 36 10.52 -5.93 3.96
CA ALA A 36 10.65 -7.15 3.19
C ALA A 36 9.47 -7.29 2.20
N PRO A 37 9.72 -7.61 0.91
CA PRO A 37 8.67 -7.76 -0.09
C PRO A 37 7.66 -8.85 0.30
N ILE A 38 8.10 -9.87 1.04
CA ILE A 38 7.20 -10.91 1.54
C ILE A 38 6.23 -10.38 2.60
N GLN A 39 6.63 -9.43 3.45
CA GLN A 39 5.73 -8.80 4.41
C GLN A 39 4.68 -7.96 3.71
N LEU A 40 5.10 -7.17 2.71
CA LEU A 40 4.18 -6.39 1.89
C LEU A 40 3.23 -7.29 1.09
N SER A 41 3.70 -8.43 0.56
CA SER A 41 2.85 -9.40 -0.14
C SER A 41 1.81 -10.04 0.78
N ARG A 42 2.19 -10.36 2.02
CA ARG A 42 1.26 -10.88 3.03
C ARG A 42 0.21 -9.83 3.40
N LEU A 43 0.61 -8.57 3.52
CA LEU A 43 -0.30 -7.45 3.77
C LEU A 43 -1.27 -7.31 2.59
N GLU A 44 -0.77 -7.24 1.35
CA GLU A 44 -1.60 -7.11 0.13
C GLU A 44 -2.66 -8.22 0.00
N ARG A 45 -2.33 -9.43 0.47
CA ARG A 45 -3.21 -10.60 0.43
C ARG A 45 -4.15 -10.71 1.64
N GLY A 46 -4.06 -9.78 2.60
CA GLY A 46 -4.83 -9.86 3.86
C GLY A 46 -4.38 -10.99 4.79
N LEU A 47 -3.22 -11.60 4.56
CA LEU A 47 -2.65 -12.67 5.40
C LEU A 47 -2.04 -12.11 6.69
N THR A 48 -1.71 -10.82 6.72
CA THR A 48 -1.25 -10.12 7.90
C THR A 48 -1.93 -8.76 7.97
N HIS A 49 -2.34 -8.36 9.17
CA HIS A 49 -2.89 -7.03 9.42
C HIS A 49 -1.77 -6.21 10.05
N ASN A 50 -1.13 -5.36 9.24
CA ASN A 50 -0.14 -4.41 9.71
C ASN A 50 -0.60 -3.01 9.32
N ASN A 51 -1.26 -2.36 10.28
CA ASN A 51 -1.86 -1.03 10.10
C ASN A 51 -0.79 0.03 9.84
N ASP A 52 0.36 -0.06 10.50
CA ASP A 52 1.47 0.87 10.31
C ASP A 52 2.01 0.79 8.87
N LEU A 53 2.31 -0.43 8.41
CA LEU A 53 2.77 -0.65 7.04
C LEU A 53 1.72 -0.23 6.01
N ALA A 54 0.43 -0.46 6.30
CA ALA A 54 -0.66 -0.04 5.42
C ALA A 54 -0.74 1.49 5.29
N HIS A 55 -0.58 2.22 6.40
CA HIS A 55 -0.52 3.67 6.41
C HIS A 55 0.69 4.20 5.65
N GLN A 56 1.88 3.64 5.88
CA GLN A 56 3.10 4.07 5.18
C GLN A 56 2.99 3.84 3.66
N ALA A 57 2.49 2.66 3.25
CA ALA A 57 2.27 2.34 1.84
C ALA A 57 1.28 3.31 1.18
N GLN A 58 0.17 3.60 1.84
CA GLN A 58 -0.82 4.55 1.34
C GLN A 58 -0.26 5.96 1.25
N HIS A 59 0.41 6.43 2.29
CA HIS A 59 1.00 7.77 2.30
C HIS A 59 2.02 7.95 1.17
N TRP A 60 2.87 6.94 0.94
CA TRP A 60 3.80 6.94 -0.18
C TRP A 60 3.07 6.95 -1.54
N LEU A 61 2.06 6.10 -1.72
CA LEU A 61 1.30 6.02 -2.97
C LEU A 61 0.53 7.31 -3.27
N THR A 62 -0.04 7.96 -2.25
CA THR A 62 -0.70 9.26 -2.38
C THR A 62 0.30 10.35 -2.72
N LYS A 63 1.50 10.35 -2.12
CA LYS A 63 2.55 11.32 -2.41
C LYS A 63 3.16 11.15 -3.80
N SER A 64 3.35 9.91 -4.27
CA SER A 64 3.92 9.61 -5.59
C SER A 64 2.94 9.78 -6.75
N ALA A 65 1.64 9.88 -6.46
CA ALA A 65 0.59 10.16 -7.44
C ALA A 65 0.31 11.66 -7.64
N ALA A 66 1.06 12.54 -6.95
CA ALA A 66 0.94 14.00 -7.01
C ALA A 66 1.92 14.63 -8.01
#